data_AF-A0A0B7NM92-F1
#
_entry.id   AF-A0A0B7NM92-F1
#
_cell.length_a   1.000
_cell.length_b   1.000
_cell.length_c   1.000
_cell.angle_alpha   90.00
_cell.angle_beta   90.00
_cell.angle_gamma   90.00
#
_symmetry.space_group_name_H-M   'P 1'
#
loop_
_entity.id
_entity.type
_entity.pdbx_description
1 polymer ?
#
loop_
_entity_poly.entity_id
_entity_poly.type
_entity_poly.pdbx_seq_one_letter_code
_entity_poly.pdbx_strand_id
1 'polypeptide(L)'
;MENVGPNSYTTSELISIELYDLVKEYSIPRDAYRKLVRLMNTTIRDNDKLARESNPQIMHGPQVEKMMQQQTTLSAHSYDVCENGCKLYNLEDEATECQYCSHDRFDSRNSNKPFQTMKIMSIGDIVSGLIANPVTREELRYRHNLDAGHHDDDEQPDDEIDRIFIRDVFDADDYQRIRSTHFTNEHDIGICIQNDGFVIDKRGSRLFAIIHVLILNYSPNLRYKNEYSIQLCILPGKKKPASFSSYLSLILAEIQWLSTHGMVVNTPDNLSIRLRVHCVVAGGDIPGKSIQNW
;
A
#
# COMPACT_ATOMS: atom_id res chain seq x y z
N MET A 1 29.19 -7.64 -59.34
CA MET A 1 29.26 -7.88 -57.88
C MET A 1 28.84 -6.58 -57.22
N GLU A 2 27.63 -6.53 -56.68
CA GLU A 2 27.16 -5.39 -55.89
C GLU A 2 27.92 -5.37 -54.57
N ASN A 3 28.54 -4.23 -54.26
CA ASN A 3 29.20 -3.98 -52.98
C ASN A 3 28.12 -3.83 -51.91
N VAL A 4 27.92 -4.89 -51.11
CA VAL A 4 27.12 -4.81 -49.88
C VAL A 4 27.94 -3.99 -48.89
N GLY A 5 27.48 -2.77 -48.58
CA GLY A 5 28.10 -1.93 -47.55
C GLY A 5 28.06 -2.59 -46.17
N PRO A 6 28.98 -2.24 -45.25
CA PRO A 6 28.99 -2.83 -43.92
C PRO A 6 27.72 -2.44 -43.15
N ASN A 7 26.97 -3.44 -42.66
CA ASN A 7 25.87 -3.21 -41.71
C ASN A 7 26.47 -2.73 -40.38
N SER A 8 26.52 -1.41 -40.17
CA SER A 8 26.97 -0.82 -38.91
C SER A 8 25.77 -0.58 -37.99
N TYR A 9 25.76 -1.20 -36.83
CA TYR A 9 24.79 -0.94 -35.76
C TYR A 9 25.41 -0.01 -34.71
N THR A 10 24.60 0.91 -34.19
CA THR A 10 24.92 1.68 -32.98
C THR A 10 24.93 0.77 -31.75
N THR A 11 25.59 1.20 -30.67
CA THR A 11 25.59 0.46 -29.39
C THR A 11 24.17 0.23 -28.86
N SER A 12 23.27 1.21 -29.01
CA SER A 12 21.87 1.08 -28.60
C SER A 12 21.10 0.05 -29.45
N GLU A 13 21.40 -0.06 -30.74
CA GLU A 13 20.79 -1.07 -31.61
C GLU A 13 21.28 -2.47 -31.25
N LEU A 14 22.57 -2.64 -30.93
CA LEU A 14 23.12 -3.92 -30.47
C LEU A 14 22.48 -4.38 -29.16
N ILE A 15 22.33 -3.47 -28.18
CA ILE A 15 21.63 -3.74 -26.91
C ILE A 15 20.15 -4.09 -27.16
N SER A 16 19.51 -3.42 -28.12
CA SER A 16 18.11 -3.67 -28.46
C SER A 16 17.91 -5.07 -29.08
N ILE A 17 18.86 -5.52 -29.90
CA ILE A 17 18.88 -6.87 -30.48
C ILE A 17 19.05 -7.90 -29.35
N GLU A 18 20.02 -7.71 -28.46
CA GLU A 18 20.27 -8.62 -27.33
C GLU A 18 19.04 -8.74 -26.41
N LEU A 19 18.40 -7.62 -26.07
CA LEU A 19 17.16 -7.62 -25.28
C LEU A 19 16.03 -8.37 -26.00
N TYR A 20 15.89 -8.19 -27.32
CA TYR A 20 14.87 -8.85 -28.11
C TYR A 20 15.08 -10.37 -28.18
N ASP A 21 16.34 -10.81 -28.30
CA ASP A 21 16.71 -12.22 -28.31
C ASP A 21 16.40 -12.89 -26.96
N LEU A 22 16.74 -12.23 -25.84
CA LEU A 22 16.36 -12.70 -24.49
C LEU A 22 14.84 -12.82 -24.33
N VAL A 23 14.08 -11.83 -24.80
CA VAL A 23 12.61 -11.84 -24.74
C VAL A 23 12.03 -13.02 -25.49
N LYS A 24 12.62 -13.37 -26.65
CA LYS A 24 12.23 -14.56 -27.42
C LYS A 24 12.61 -15.85 -26.72
N GLU A 25 13.87 -15.96 -26.28
CA GLU A 25 14.42 -17.16 -25.65
C GLU A 25 13.59 -17.59 -24.45
N TYR A 26 13.23 -16.63 -23.58
CA TYR A 26 12.48 -16.89 -22.35
C TYR A 26 10.97 -16.72 -22.50
N SER A 27 10.46 -16.55 -23.73
CA SER A 27 9.02 -16.37 -24.02
C SER A 27 8.36 -15.28 -23.17
N ILE A 28 9.06 -14.15 -22.97
CA ILE A 28 8.61 -13.08 -22.09
C ILE A 28 7.32 -12.44 -22.67
N PRO A 29 6.24 -12.28 -21.88
CA PRO A 29 5.01 -11.67 -22.35
C PRO A 29 5.21 -10.25 -22.88
N ARG A 30 4.43 -9.84 -23.89
CA ARG A 30 4.54 -8.51 -24.53
C ARG A 30 4.47 -7.35 -23.53
N ASP A 31 3.63 -7.44 -22.51
CA ASP A 31 3.50 -6.39 -21.50
C ASP A 31 4.72 -6.33 -20.57
N ALA A 32 5.31 -7.48 -20.23
CA ALA A 32 6.57 -7.53 -19.50
C ALA A 32 7.72 -6.96 -20.34
N TYR A 33 7.79 -7.30 -21.64
CA TYR A 33 8.77 -6.71 -22.56
C TYR A 33 8.65 -5.18 -22.63
N ARG A 34 7.44 -4.64 -22.75
CA ARG A 34 7.20 -3.18 -22.71
C ARG A 34 7.71 -2.54 -21.41
N LYS A 35 7.50 -3.19 -20.26
CA LYS A 35 8.01 -2.70 -18.97
C LYS A 35 9.53 -2.74 -18.91
N LEU A 36 10.17 -3.80 -19.41
CA LEU A 36 11.64 -3.91 -19.49
C LEU A 36 12.26 -2.83 -20.38
N VAL A 37 11.70 -2.59 -21.57
CA VAL A 37 12.17 -1.51 -22.46
C VAL A 37 12.06 -0.14 -21.79
N ARG A 38 10.93 0.13 -21.11
CA ARG A 38 10.76 1.39 -20.35
C ARG A 38 11.79 1.54 -19.23
N LEU A 39 12.09 0.46 -18.50
CA LEU A 39 13.11 0.46 -17.46
C LEU A 39 14.49 0.78 -18.05
N MET A 40 14.91 0.08 -19.11
CA MET A 40 16.21 0.31 -19.75
C MET A 40 16.35 1.74 -20.31
N ASN A 41 15.31 2.24 -20.98
CA ASN A 41 15.31 3.63 -21.47
C ASN A 41 15.37 4.65 -20.34
N THR A 42 14.74 4.36 -19.20
CA THR A 42 14.85 5.19 -18.00
C THR A 42 16.27 5.19 -17.46
N THR A 43 16.93 4.03 -17.37
CA THR A 43 18.33 3.90 -16.96
C THR A 43 19.28 4.66 -17.89
N ILE A 44 19.06 4.58 -19.21
CA ILE A 44 19.86 5.32 -20.20
C ILE A 44 19.68 6.83 -20.01
N ARG A 45 18.44 7.29 -19.83
CA ARG A 45 18.13 8.71 -19.62
C ARG A 45 18.74 9.24 -18.31
N ASP A 46 18.70 8.43 -17.26
CA ASP A 46 19.14 8.81 -15.93
C ASP A 46 20.63 8.45 -15.68
N ASN A 47 21.40 8.13 -16.73
CA ASN A 47 22.80 7.73 -16.65
C ASN A 47 23.67 8.76 -15.89
N ASP A 48 23.44 10.05 -16.11
CA ASP A 48 24.17 11.11 -15.39
C ASP A 48 23.95 11.09 -13.87
N LYS A 49 22.82 10.55 -13.39
CA LYS A 49 22.56 10.36 -11.96
C LYS A 49 23.34 9.15 -11.45
N LEU A 50 23.28 8.04 -12.17
CA LEU A 50 23.98 6.79 -11.84
C LEU A 50 25.49 6.99 -11.81
N ALA A 51 26.04 7.79 -12.72
CA ALA A 51 27.47 8.11 -12.78
C ALA A 51 27.99 8.83 -11.52
N ARG A 52 27.11 9.41 -10.69
CA ARG A 52 27.47 10.04 -9.41
C ARG A 52 27.48 9.07 -8.24
N GLU A 53 26.95 7.87 -8.42
CA GLU A 53 26.89 6.83 -7.39
C GLU A 53 28.20 6.04 -7.31
N SER A 54 28.50 5.50 -6.14
CA SER A 54 29.66 4.61 -5.97
C SER A 54 29.31 3.20 -6.47
N ASN A 55 29.81 2.83 -7.65
CA ASN A 55 29.64 1.51 -8.28
C ASN A 55 28.16 1.12 -8.52
N PRO A 56 27.42 1.89 -9.35
CA PRO A 56 26.02 1.60 -9.65
C PRO A 56 25.90 0.25 -10.38
N GLN A 57 25.02 -0.62 -9.87
CA GLN A 57 24.72 -1.91 -10.49
C GLN A 57 23.27 -2.31 -10.25
N ILE A 58 22.66 -2.96 -11.23
CA ILE A 58 21.36 -3.62 -11.05
C ILE A 58 21.62 -4.91 -10.27
N MET A 59 21.04 -5.01 -9.07
CA MET A 59 21.24 -6.15 -8.17
C MET A 59 20.44 -7.38 -8.64
N HIS A 60 20.91 -8.58 -8.29
CA HIS A 60 20.17 -9.82 -8.54
C HIS A 60 19.01 -10.01 -7.54
N GLY A 61 17.98 -10.79 -7.90
CA GLY A 61 16.74 -10.97 -7.13
C GLY A 61 16.91 -11.08 -5.60
N PRO A 62 17.72 -12.02 -5.07
CA PRO A 62 17.92 -12.14 -3.62
C PRO A 62 18.59 -10.92 -2.97
N GLN A 63 19.48 -10.23 -3.70
CA GLN A 63 20.09 -8.99 -3.23
C GLN A 63 19.08 -7.84 -3.28
N VAL A 64 18.21 -7.80 -4.30
CA VAL A 64 17.08 -6.86 -4.36
C VAL A 64 16.13 -7.13 -3.20
N GLU A 65 15.76 -8.38 -2.92
CA GLU A 65 14.89 -8.72 -1.80
C GLU A 65 15.52 -8.35 -0.45
N LYS A 66 16.81 -8.63 -0.25
CA LYS A 66 17.53 -8.25 0.97
C LYS A 66 17.69 -6.74 1.10
N MET A 67 18.01 -6.05 0.01
CA MET A 67 18.07 -4.59 -0.04
C MET A 67 16.69 -4.00 0.23
N MET A 68 15.63 -4.52 -0.40
CA MET A 68 14.25 -4.15 -0.15
C MET A 68 13.89 -4.42 1.29
N GLN A 69 14.21 -5.56 1.90
CA GLN A 69 13.97 -5.82 3.33
C GLN A 69 14.75 -4.88 4.26
N GLN A 70 15.96 -4.45 3.85
CA GLN A 70 16.81 -3.54 4.60
C GLN A 70 16.42 -2.06 4.42
N GLN A 71 15.85 -1.72 3.26
CA GLN A 71 15.38 -0.38 2.90
C GLN A 71 13.88 -0.18 3.16
N THR A 72 13.10 -1.25 3.20
CA THR A 72 11.72 -1.23 3.67
C THR A 72 11.81 -1.07 5.16
N THR A 73 11.81 0.17 5.59
CA THR A 73 11.39 0.61 6.91
C THR A 73 9.91 0.29 7.15
N LEU A 74 9.37 -0.82 6.64
CA LEU A 74 8.05 -1.32 7.00
C LEU A 74 8.18 -1.89 8.41
N SER A 75 8.05 -1.02 9.40
CA SER A 75 8.07 -1.45 10.78
C SER A 75 6.72 -2.11 11.10
N ALA A 76 6.80 -3.40 11.44
CA ALA A 76 5.70 -4.11 12.05
C ALA A 76 5.85 -3.97 13.57
N HIS A 77 4.93 -3.22 14.18
CA HIS A 77 4.92 -3.04 15.62
C HIS A 77 4.29 -4.25 16.28
N SER A 78 4.95 -4.76 17.32
CA SER A 78 4.47 -5.90 18.09
C SER A 78 3.65 -5.41 19.27
N TYR A 79 2.46 -5.96 19.44
CA TYR A 79 1.55 -5.64 20.53
C TYR A 79 1.17 -6.91 21.29
N ASP A 80 1.02 -6.77 22.60
CA ASP A 80 0.57 -7.86 23.46
C ASP A 80 -0.92 -8.11 23.22
N VAL A 81 -1.31 -9.37 23.19
CA VAL A 81 -2.69 -9.77 23.00
C VAL A 81 -3.02 -10.87 23.99
N CYS A 82 -4.27 -10.92 24.45
CA CYS A 82 -4.74 -12.06 25.23
C CYS A 82 -4.56 -13.37 24.45
N GLU A 83 -4.09 -14.43 25.08
CA GLU A 83 -3.90 -15.79 24.50
C GLU A 83 -5.16 -16.33 23.79
N ASN A 84 -6.34 -15.93 24.27
CA ASN A 84 -7.62 -16.33 23.67
C ASN A 84 -8.11 -15.37 22.57
N GLY A 85 -7.36 -14.31 22.26
CA GLY A 85 -7.71 -13.28 21.28
C GLY A 85 -8.76 -12.27 21.76
N CYS A 86 -9.08 -12.23 23.06
CA CYS A 86 -10.20 -11.43 23.55
C CYS A 86 -10.02 -9.92 23.35
N LYS A 87 -8.83 -9.40 23.63
CA LYS A 87 -8.46 -7.99 23.49
C LYS A 87 -6.97 -7.87 23.18
N LEU A 88 -6.61 -6.76 22.56
CA LEU A 88 -5.25 -6.25 22.49
C LEU A 88 -4.98 -5.39 23.74
N TYR A 89 -3.74 -5.43 24.25
CA TYR A 89 -3.26 -4.53 25.29
C TYR A 89 -2.49 -3.40 24.62
N ASN A 90 -2.97 -2.16 24.77
CA ASN A 90 -2.27 -1.00 24.21
C ASN A 90 -1.00 -0.70 25.03
N LEU A 91 -0.19 0.26 24.58
CA LEU A 91 1.09 0.58 25.21
C LEU A 91 0.96 1.15 26.63
N GLU A 92 -0.20 1.71 26.97
CA GLU A 92 -0.52 2.30 28.28
C GLU A 92 -1.31 1.34 29.18
N ASP A 93 -1.60 0.12 28.70
CA ASP A 93 -2.41 -0.85 29.41
C ASP A 93 -1.57 -1.54 30.49
N GLU A 94 -1.85 -1.23 31.75
CA GLU A 94 -1.19 -1.82 32.91
C GLU A 94 -1.78 -3.18 33.31
N ALA A 95 -2.84 -3.65 32.64
CA ALA A 95 -3.46 -4.92 32.99
C ALA A 95 -2.51 -6.10 32.79
N THR A 96 -2.37 -6.91 33.84
CA THR A 96 -1.59 -8.15 33.85
C THR A 96 -2.44 -9.38 33.52
N GLU A 97 -3.76 -9.22 33.41
CA GLU A 97 -4.72 -10.27 33.07
C GLU A 97 -5.83 -9.75 32.16
N CYS A 98 -6.46 -10.65 31.41
CA CYS A 98 -7.55 -10.32 30.51
C CYS A 98 -8.87 -10.16 31.28
N GLN A 99 -9.45 -8.96 31.28
CA GLN A 99 -10.76 -8.70 31.91
C GLN A 99 -11.94 -9.55 31.39
N TYR A 100 -11.80 -10.19 30.23
CA TYR A 100 -12.88 -10.96 29.60
C TYR A 100 -12.80 -12.47 29.85
N CYS A 101 -11.60 -13.01 30.08
CA CYS A 101 -11.40 -14.45 30.24
C CYS A 101 -10.46 -14.83 31.38
N SER A 102 -9.98 -13.84 32.14
CA SER A 102 -9.06 -13.98 33.28
C SER A 102 -7.79 -14.76 32.96
N HIS A 103 -7.36 -14.78 31.70
CA HIS A 103 -6.09 -15.36 31.33
C HIS A 103 -4.99 -14.34 31.57
N ASP A 104 -3.89 -14.78 32.17
CA ASP A 104 -2.72 -13.95 32.40
C ASP A 104 -2.19 -13.38 31.06
N ARG A 105 -1.74 -12.13 31.09
CA ARG A 105 -1.07 -11.50 29.95
C ARG A 105 0.33 -12.06 29.76
N PHE A 106 1.04 -12.34 30.86
CA PHE A 106 2.45 -12.71 30.87
C PHE A 106 2.68 -14.15 31.34
N ASP A 107 3.70 -14.82 30.79
CA ASP A 107 4.11 -16.17 31.19
C ASP A 107 4.56 -16.15 32.67
N SER A 108 3.98 -17.02 33.50
CA SER A 108 4.30 -17.11 34.92
C SER A 108 5.77 -17.45 35.21
N ARG A 109 6.50 -18.04 34.24
CA ARG A 109 7.94 -18.32 34.34
C ARG A 109 8.82 -17.15 33.93
N ASN A 110 8.26 -16.18 33.20
CA ASN A 110 8.93 -14.95 32.80
C ASN A 110 7.90 -13.83 32.70
N SER A 111 7.74 -13.09 33.79
CA SER A 111 6.72 -12.04 33.95
C SER A 111 6.80 -10.91 32.91
N ASN A 112 7.90 -10.81 32.15
CA ASN A 112 8.06 -9.81 31.09
C ASN A 112 7.74 -10.35 29.69
N LYS A 113 7.42 -11.64 29.56
CA LYS A 113 7.10 -12.26 28.28
C LYS A 113 5.59 -12.42 28.15
N PRO A 114 4.92 -11.71 27.23
CA PRO A 114 3.50 -11.92 26.96
C PRO A 114 3.26 -13.35 26.42
N PHE A 115 2.13 -13.96 26.79
CA PHE A 115 1.73 -15.26 26.27
C PHE A 115 1.55 -15.22 24.74
N GLN A 116 0.91 -14.15 24.25
CA GLN A 116 0.66 -13.94 22.85
C GLN A 116 0.95 -12.49 22.43
N THR A 117 1.48 -12.34 21.23
CA THR A 117 1.66 -11.05 20.56
C THR A 117 1.08 -11.11 19.15
N MET A 118 0.80 -9.94 18.59
CA MET A 118 0.49 -9.78 17.18
C MET A 118 1.32 -8.66 16.57
N LYS A 119 1.39 -8.65 15.24
CA LYS A 119 2.04 -7.60 14.48
C LYS A 119 1.00 -6.76 13.75
N ILE A 120 1.18 -5.45 13.80
CA ILE A 120 0.43 -4.48 13.00
C ILE A 120 1.44 -3.71 12.15
N MET A 121 1.22 -3.66 10.85
CA MET A 121 2.05 -2.84 9.94
C MET A 121 1.74 -1.35 10.13
N SER A 122 2.76 -0.51 10.10
CA SER A 122 2.63 0.95 10.14
C SER A 122 2.01 1.47 8.82
N ILE A 123 0.88 2.17 8.92
CA ILE A 123 0.26 2.84 7.76
C ILE A 123 1.21 3.91 7.23
N GLY A 124 1.86 4.66 8.12
CA GLY A 124 2.83 5.68 7.75
C GLY A 124 3.96 5.10 6.91
N ASP A 125 4.53 3.95 7.31
CA ASP A 125 5.65 3.34 6.59
C ASP A 125 5.23 2.80 5.23
N ILE A 126 4.02 2.22 5.14
CA ILE A 126 3.45 1.75 3.87
C ILE A 126 3.29 2.94 2.91
N VAL A 127 2.65 4.02 3.37
CA VAL A 127 2.45 5.23 2.56
C VAL A 127 3.78 5.86 2.18
N SER A 128 4.74 5.92 3.12
CA SER A 128 6.09 6.43 2.88
C SER A 128 6.79 5.67 1.75
N GLY A 129 6.74 4.34 1.76
CA GLY A 129 7.29 3.51 0.69
C GLY A 129 6.65 3.78 -0.67
N LEU A 130 5.32 3.96 -0.71
CA LEU A 130 4.60 4.28 -1.94
C LEU A 130 4.92 5.69 -2.47
N ILE A 131 5.09 6.68 -1.61
CA ILE A 131 5.44 8.05 -1.99
C ILE A 131 6.92 8.18 -2.40
N ALA A 132 7.81 7.43 -1.75
CA ALA A 132 9.23 7.42 -2.07
C ALA A 132 9.52 6.89 -3.48
N ASN A 133 8.71 5.94 -3.96
CA ASN A 133 8.84 5.42 -5.32
C ASN A 133 8.12 6.35 -6.32
N PRO A 134 8.83 6.93 -7.32
CA PRO A 134 8.25 7.89 -8.26
C PRO A 134 7.13 7.32 -9.12
N VAL A 135 7.14 6.00 -9.41
CA VAL A 135 6.10 5.36 -10.23
C VAL A 135 4.79 5.29 -9.45
N THR A 136 4.83 4.72 -8.24
CA THR A 136 3.64 4.61 -7.39
C THR A 136 3.16 6.00 -6.95
N ARG A 137 4.07 6.93 -6.67
CA ARG A 137 3.72 8.33 -6.37
C ARG A 137 2.89 8.98 -7.48
N GLU A 138 3.25 8.77 -8.75
CA GLU A 138 2.47 9.29 -9.88
C GLU A 138 1.09 8.61 -9.97
N GLU A 139 1.03 7.29 -9.78
CA GLU A 139 -0.25 6.56 -9.78
C GLU A 139 -1.22 7.04 -8.68
N LEU A 140 -0.69 7.52 -7.55
CA LEU A 140 -1.46 8.06 -6.42
C LEU A 140 -2.00 9.48 -6.65
N ARG A 141 -1.67 10.14 -7.77
CA ARG A 141 -2.21 11.47 -8.11
C ARG A 141 -3.63 11.42 -8.67
N TYR A 142 -4.23 10.23 -8.86
CA TYR A 142 -5.58 10.09 -9.41
C TYR A 142 -6.63 10.96 -8.69
N ARG A 143 -6.63 10.96 -7.35
CA ARG A 143 -7.54 11.83 -6.56
C ARG A 143 -7.35 13.30 -6.91
N HIS A 144 -6.11 13.80 -6.88
CA HIS A 144 -5.83 15.20 -7.15
C HIS A 144 -6.23 15.60 -8.58
N ASN A 145 -5.96 14.74 -9.55
CA ASN A 145 -6.34 14.96 -10.94
C ASN A 145 -7.86 14.97 -11.12
N LEU A 146 -8.59 14.12 -10.38
CA LEU A 146 -10.04 14.13 -10.35
C LEU A 146 -10.57 15.44 -9.76
N ASP A 147 -10.01 15.90 -8.64
CA ASP A 147 -10.39 17.17 -8.00
C ASP A 147 -10.14 18.38 -8.91
N ALA A 148 -9.03 18.39 -9.66
CA ALA A 148 -8.70 19.45 -10.61
C ALA A 148 -9.69 19.50 -11.79
N GLY A 149 -10.13 18.34 -12.31
CA GLY A 149 -11.13 18.29 -13.37
C GLY A 149 -12.49 18.87 -12.96
N HIS A 150 -12.84 18.85 -11.67
CA HIS A 150 -14.05 19.49 -11.16
C HIS A 150 -13.99 21.02 -11.12
N HIS A 151 -12.81 21.64 -11.31
CA HIS A 151 -12.68 23.10 -11.34
C HIS A 151 -12.96 23.71 -12.72
N ASP A 152 -12.85 22.93 -13.80
CA ASP A 152 -13.08 23.41 -15.16
C ASP A 152 -14.56 23.32 -15.60
N ASP A 153 -15.38 22.53 -14.89
CA ASP A 153 -16.81 22.32 -15.15
C ASP A 153 -17.73 23.27 -14.33
N ASP A 154 -17.30 24.51 -14.09
CA ASP A 154 -18.16 25.60 -13.55
C ASP A 154 -19.10 26.18 -14.63
N GLU A 155 -19.23 25.51 -15.79
CA GLU A 155 -20.38 25.67 -16.69
C GLU A 155 -21.53 24.82 -16.15
N GLN A 156 -22.57 25.48 -15.63
CA GLN A 156 -23.81 24.82 -15.19
C GLN A 156 -24.30 23.84 -16.26
N PRO A 157 -24.43 22.53 -15.94
CA PRO A 157 -25.12 21.60 -16.82
C PRO A 157 -26.59 22.03 -16.93
N ASP A 158 -27.09 22.16 -18.16
CA ASP A 158 -28.45 22.61 -18.49
C ASP A 158 -29.54 21.63 -17.98
N ASP A 159 -29.16 20.41 -17.59
CA ASP A 159 -30.11 19.35 -17.21
C ASP A 159 -29.86 18.80 -15.78
N GLU A 160 -30.94 18.74 -14.99
CA GLU A 160 -30.96 18.26 -13.60
C GLU A 160 -30.57 16.78 -13.43
N ILE A 161 -30.58 16.01 -14.53
CA ILE A 161 -30.35 14.55 -14.56
C ILE A 161 -28.85 14.19 -14.59
N ASP A 162 -27.98 15.05 -15.11
CA ASP A 162 -26.52 14.80 -15.15
C ASP A 162 -25.81 15.07 -13.80
N ARG A 163 -26.54 15.58 -12.80
CA ARG A 163 -25.98 15.96 -11.49
C ARG A 163 -25.61 14.79 -10.58
N ILE A 164 -25.97 13.55 -10.92
CA ILE A 164 -25.80 12.40 -10.01
C ILE A 164 -25.13 11.23 -10.74
N PHE A 165 -23.95 11.46 -11.31
CA PHE A 165 -23.09 10.36 -11.74
C PHE A 165 -21.90 10.24 -10.79
N ILE A 166 -22.07 9.47 -9.70
CA ILE A 166 -20.99 9.12 -8.77
C ILE A 166 -20.07 8.12 -9.48
N ARG A 167 -18.89 8.57 -9.91
CA ARG A 167 -17.87 7.76 -10.60
C ARG A 167 -16.97 7.06 -9.59
N ASP A 168 -16.69 7.73 -8.48
CA ASP A 168 -15.74 7.30 -7.47
C ASP A 168 -16.18 7.71 -6.04
N VAL A 169 -15.46 7.20 -5.03
CA VAL A 169 -15.64 7.60 -3.62
C VAL A 169 -15.41 9.10 -3.41
N PHE A 170 -14.59 9.69 -4.27
CA PHE A 170 -14.27 11.12 -4.23
C PHE A 170 -15.39 12.00 -4.82
N ASP A 171 -16.40 11.44 -5.49
CA ASP A 171 -17.57 12.23 -5.92
C ASP A 171 -18.66 12.29 -4.84
N ALA A 172 -18.48 11.54 -3.74
CA ALA A 172 -19.46 11.51 -2.65
C ALA A 172 -19.50 12.84 -1.90
N ASP A 173 -20.71 13.30 -1.56
CA ASP A 173 -20.96 14.54 -0.82
C ASP A 173 -20.10 14.66 0.44
N ASP A 174 -19.94 13.57 1.20
CA ASP A 174 -19.16 13.57 2.44
C ASP A 174 -17.67 13.82 2.18
N TYR A 175 -17.11 13.31 1.09
CA TYR A 175 -15.74 13.68 0.68
C TYR A 175 -15.68 15.15 0.24
N GLN A 176 -16.63 15.58 -0.59
CA GLN A 176 -16.68 16.95 -1.11
C GLN A 176 -16.77 18.01 0.01
N ARG A 177 -17.45 17.69 1.11
CA ARG A 177 -17.51 18.54 2.32
C ARG A 177 -16.18 18.71 3.04
N ILE A 178 -15.30 17.70 3.00
CA ILE A 178 -14.03 17.72 3.74
C ILE A 178 -12.82 18.03 2.86
N ARG A 179 -12.94 17.93 1.52
CA ARG A 179 -11.80 18.02 0.59
C ARG A 179 -10.97 19.29 0.77
N SER A 180 -11.60 20.45 0.92
CA SER A 180 -10.92 21.76 0.99
C SER A 180 -10.18 21.98 2.31
N THR A 181 -10.47 21.19 3.35
CA THR A 181 -9.86 21.32 4.68
C THR A 181 -8.89 20.19 5.01
N HIS A 182 -9.16 18.98 4.52
CA HIS A 182 -8.38 17.79 4.82
C HIS A 182 -7.43 17.42 3.67
N PHE A 183 -7.88 17.52 2.42
CA PHE A 183 -7.12 17.15 1.21
C PHE A 183 -6.54 18.36 0.50
N THR A 184 -5.70 19.10 1.23
CA THR A 184 -5.14 20.39 0.78
C THR A 184 -3.89 20.27 -0.10
N ASN A 185 -3.27 19.09 -0.14
CA ASN A 185 -2.06 18.81 -0.90
C ASN A 185 -2.34 17.73 -1.95
N GLU A 186 -1.70 17.79 -3.12
CA GLU A 186 -1.84 16.76 -4.17
C GLU A 186 -1.47 15.35 -3.69
N HIS A 187 -0.53 15.25 -2.74
CA HIS A 187 -0.06 14.00 -2.17
C HIS A 187 -0.85 13.52 -0.95
N ASP A 188 -1.88 14.23 -0.50
CA ASP A 188 -2.73 13.75 0.60
C ASP A 188 -3.44 12.45 0.20
N ILE A 189 -3.41 11.48 1.10
CA ILE A 189 -3.83 10.11 0.86
C ILE A 189 -5.14 9.81 1.59
N GLY A 190 -6.15 9.37 0.84
CA GLY A 190 -7.36 8.76 1.36
C GLY A 190 -7.19 7.25 1.48
N ILE A 191 -7.61 6.67 2.59
CA ILE A 191 -7.64 5.22 2.81
C ILE A 191 -9.03 4.71 3.15
N CYS A 192 -9.26 3.44 2.83
CA CYS A 192 -10.41 2.67 3.30
C CYS A 192 -9.92 1.55 4.23
N ILE A 193 -10.53 1.42 5.41
CA ILE A 193 -10.29 0.32 6.34
C ILE A 193 -11.41 -0.70 6.19
N GLN A 194 -11.04 -1.97 6.01
CA GLN A 194 -12.01 -3.05 5.92
C GLN A 194 -11.68 -4.18 6.88
N ASN A 195 -12.70 -4.76 7.49
CA ASN A 195 -12.57 -5.96 8.33
C ASN A 195 -13.23 -7.15 7.63
N ASP A 196 -12.52 -8.27 7.54
CA ASP A 196 -13.04 -9.52 6.98
C ASP A 196 -12.79 -10.72 7.89
N GLY A 197 -13.82 -11.54 8.06
CA GLY A 197 -13.74 -12.78 8.82
C GLY A 197 -13.46 -13.97 7.91
N PHE A 198 -12.39 -14.72 8.17
CA PHE A 198 -12.07 -15.92 7.41
C PHE A 198 -11.93 -17.14 8.31
N VAL A 199 -12.26 -18.30 7.75
CA VAL A 199 -12.19 -19.60 8.42
C VAL A 199 -11.10 -20.43 7.74
N ILE A 200 -10.12 -20.91 8.52
CA ILE A 200 -9.00 -21.69 7.98
C ILE A 200 -9.34 -23.19 7.91
N ASP A 201 -10.28 -23.69 8.74
CA ASP A 201 -10.60 -25.11 8.82
C ASP A 201 -11.98 -25.46 8.23
N LYS A 202 -12.06 -26.62 7.55
CA LYS A 202 -13.33 -27.14 6.98
C LYS A 202 -14.44 -27.34 8.03
N ARG A 203 -14.09 -27.35 9.32
CA ARG A 203 -15.03 -27.53 10.43
C ARG A 203 -15.53 -26.21 11.04
N GLY A 204 -15.00 -25.06 10.62
CA GLY A 204 -15.45 -23.76 11.14
C GLY A 204 -15.06 -23.49 12.59
N SER A 205 -14.08 -24.21 13.14
CA SER A 205 -13.73 -24.11 14.55
C SER A 205 -12.84 -22.91 14.89
N ARG A 206 -12.22 -22.28 13.88
CA ARG A 206 -11.39 -21.08 14.06
C ARG A 206 -11.76 -20.00 13.06
N LEU A 207 -12.40 -18.96 13.58
CA LEU A 207 -12.66 -17.72 12.85
C LEU A 207 -11.52 -16.73 13.17
N PHE A 208 -10.82 -16.32 12.12
CA PHE A 208 -9.84 -15.24 12.16
C PHE A 208 -10.47 -13.99 11.56
N ALA A 209 -9.95 -12.82 11.92
CA ALA A 209 -10.31 -11.57 11.28
C ALA A 209 -9.05 -10.92 10.71
N ILE A 210 -9.15 -10.30 9.53
CA ILE A 210 -8.08 -9.51 8.91
C ILE A 210 -8.56 -8.07 8.83
N ILE A 211 -7.67 -7.14 9.16
CA ILE A 211 -7.87 -5.73 8.83
C ILE A 211 -7.10 -5.42 7.55
N HIS A 212 -7.84 -5.03 6.53
CA HIS A 212 -7.33 -4.58 5.24
C HIS A 212 -7.33 -3.06 5.16
N VAL A 213 -6.34 -2.53 4.45
CA VAL A 213 -6.31 -1.12 4.06
C VAL A 213 -6.26 -1.06 2.53
N LEU A 214 -7.08 -0.20 1.95
CA LEU A 214 -7.01 0.17 0.54
C LEU A 214 -6.58 1.63 0.44
N ILE A 215 -5.62 1.91 -0.45
CA ILE A 215 -5.25 3.27 -0.81
C ILE A 215 -6.23 3.75 -1.88
N LEU A 216 -7.13 4.66 -1.51
CA LEU A 216 -8.19 5.15 -2.40
C LEU A 216 -7.65 6.05 -3.51
N ASN A 217 -6.44 6.61 -3.33
CA ASN A 217 -5.75 7.44 -4.31
C ASN A 217 -5.31 6.69 -5.57
N TYR A 218 -5.35 5.36 -5.60
CA TYR A 218 -5.26 4.63 -6.86
C TYR A 218 -6.59 4.70 -7.60
N SER A 219 -6.55 4.69 -8.94
CA SER A 219 -7.78 4.58 -9.74
C SER A 219 -8.58 3.32 -9.36
N PRO A 220 -9.92 3.32 -9.51
CA PRO A 220 -10.77 2.17 -9.20
C PRO A 220 -10.36 0.89 -9.95
N ASN A 221 -9.78 1.01 -11.14
CA ASN A 221 -9.27 -0.11 -11.94
C ASN A 221 -8.03 -0.79 -11.34
N LEU A 222 -7.31 -0.12 -10.44
CA LEU A 222 -6.10 -0.64 -9.80
C LEU A 222 -6.37 -1.09 -8.37
N ARG A 223 -7.01 -0.24 -7.54
CA ARG A 223 -7.06 -0.40 -6.08
C ARG A 223 -7.72 -1.68 -5.56
N TYR A 224 -8.54 -2.35 -6.37
CA TYR A 224 -9.19 -3.62 -5.99
C TYR A 224 -8.43 -4.88 -6.46
N LYS A 225 -7.34 -4.72 -7.23
CA LYS A 225 -6.47 -5.85 -7.60
C LYS A 225 -5.65 -6.30 -6.40
N ASN A 226 -5.34 -7.59 -6.34
CA ASN A 226 -4.63 -8.20 -5.21
C ASN A 226 -3.28 -7.52 -4.89
N GLU A 227 -2.56 -7.06 -5.92
CA GLU A 227 -1.27 -6.38 -5.79
C GLU A 227 -1.33 -5.00 -5.11
N TYR A 228 -2.52 -4.38 -5.01
CA TYR A 228 -2.73 -3.10 -4.29
C TYR A 228 -3.49 -3.28 -2.96
N SER A 229 -3.84 -4.53 -2.60
CA SER A 229 -4.55 -4.83 -1.37
C SER A 229 -3.57 -4.98 -0.21
N ILE A 230 -3.64 -4.09 0.78
CA ILE A 230 -2.75 -4.13 1.96
C ILE A 230 -3.43 -4.91 3.08
N GLN A 231 -2.73 -5.90 3.64
CA GLN A 231 -3.17 -6.66 4.82
C GLN A 231 -2.49 -6.10 6.07
N LEU A 232 -3.16 -5.20 6.80
CA LEU A 232 -2.55 -4.45 7.88
C LEU A 232 -2.18 -5.34 9.08
N CYS A 233 -3.10 -6.23 9.48
CA CYS A 233 -2.87 -7.22 10.51
C CYS A 233 -3.90 -8.36 10.47
N ILE A 234 -3.54 -9.49 11.09
CA ILE A 234 -4.43 -10.62 11.33
C ILE A 234 -4.71 -10.68 12.83
N LEU A 235 -5.98 -10.60 13.22
CA LEU A 235 -6.39 -10.67 14.61
C LEU A 235 -6.24 -12.11 15.10
N PRO A 236 -5.47 -12.34 16.18
CA PRO A 236 -5.32 -13.66 16.75
C PRO A 236 -6.59 -14.06 17.52
N GLY A 237 -6.90 -15.35 17.54
CA GLY A 237 -7.96 -15.89 18.37
C GLY A 237 -8.60 -17.14 17.78
N LYS A 238 -9.13 -18.00 18.65
CA LYS A 238 -9.97 -19.13 18.23
C LYS A 238 -11.43 -18.71 18.02
N LYS A 239 -11.79 -17.53 18.53
CA LYS A 239 -13.15 -16.97 18.56
C LYS A 239 -13.09 -15.49 18.19
N LYS A 240 -14.27 -14.89 17.92
CA LYS A 240 -14.42 -13.44 17.79
C LYS A 240 -13.85 -12.73 19.02
N PRO A 241 -13.11 -11.62 18.84
CA PRO A 241 -12.59 -10.84 19.96
C PRO A 241 -13.74 -10.31 20.82
N ALA A 242 -13.56 -10.33 22.13
CA ALA A 242 -14.51 -9.73 23.07
C ALA A 242 -14.48 -8.19 22.98
N SER A 243 -13.31 -7.63 22.63
CA SER A 243 -13.12 -6.20 22.38
C SER A 243 -12.45 -5.99 21.04
N PHE A 244 -13.24 -5.98 19.96
CA PHE A 244 -12.73 -5.59 18.63
C PHE A 244 -12.20 -4.15 18.63
N SER A 245 -12.83 -3.25 19.40
CA SER A 245 -12.40 -1.86 19.54
C SER A 245 -10.99 -1.71 20.10
N SER A 246 -10.52 -2.63 20.95
CA SER A 246 -9.13 -2.60 21.44
C SER A 246 -8.08 -2.79 20.34
N TYR A 247 -8.41 -3.53 19.29
CA TYR A 247 -7.55 -3.68 18.11
C TYR A 247 -7.64 -2.46 17.20
N LEU A 248 -8.87 -1.99 16.96
CA LEU A 248 -9.13 -0.88 16.04
C LEU A 248 -8.60 0.45 16.58
N SER A 249 -8.62 0.66 17.90
CA SER A 249 -8.19 1.93 18.52
C SER A 249 -6.74 2.28 18.22
N LEU A 250 -5.83 1.29 18.16
CA LEU A 250 -4.43 1.53 17.79
C LEU A 250 -4.29 2.03 16.36
N ILE A 251 -5.00 1.39 15.44
CA ILE A 251 -4.98 1.75 14.02
C ILE A 251 -5.57 3.15 13.83
N LEU A 252 -6.70 3.43 14.49
CA LEU A 252 -7.32 4.75 14.45
C LEU A 252 -6.44 5.83 15.09
N ALA A 253 -5.67 5.52 16.14
CA ALA A 253 -4.75 6.46 16.75
C ALA A 253 -3.63 6.86 15.78
N GLU A 254 -3.05 5.89 15.04
CA GLU A 254 -2.06 6.18 14.00
C GLU A 254 -2.65 7.05 12.88
N ILE A 255 -3.85 6.71 12.39
CA ILE A 255 -4.54 7.48 11.35
C ILE A 255 -4.83 8.90 11.83
N GLN A 256 -5.32 9.05 13.06
CA GLN A 256 -5.58 10.35 13.65
C GLN A 256 -4.29 11.17 13.73
N TRP A 257 -3.18 10.55 14.13
CA TRP A 257 -1.87 11.20 14.19
C TRP A 257 -1.41 11.67 12.80
N LEU A 258 -1.47 10.80 11.79
CA LEU A 258 -1.11 11.10 10.40
C LEU A 258 -2.03 12.15 9.76
N SER A 259 -3.32 12.12 10.09
CA SER A 259 -4.32 13.08 9.61
C SER A 259 -4.08 14.47 10.21
N THR A 260 -3.70 14.53 11.49
CA THR A 260 -3.57 15.80 12.23
C THR A 260 -2.22 16.46 11.96
N HIS A 261 -1.14 15.68 12.11
CA HIS A 261 0.23 16.21 12.07
C HIS A 261 0.86 16.07 10.68
N GLY A 262 0.32 15.20 9.83
CA GLY A 262 0.95 14.84 8.56
C GLY A 262 2.24 14.06 8.76
N MET A 263 2.94 13.85 7.66
CA MET A 263 4.26 13.25 7.62
C MET A 263 5.11 13.88 6.52
N VAL A 264 6.43 13.68 6.62
CA VAL A 264 7.43 14.11 5.64
C VAL A 264 8.11 12.86 5.10
N VAL A 265 8.13 12.69 3.78
CA VAL A 265 8.82 11.61 3.09
C VAL A 265 9.96 12.22 2.28
N ASN A 266 11.18 11.87 2.67
CA ASN A 266 12.37 12.20 1.88
C ASN A 266 12.60 11.07 0.87
N THR A 267 12.61 11.42 -0.41
CA THR A 267 12.64 10.46 -1.49
C THR A 267 14.06 10.27 -2.03
N PRO A 268 14.37 9.14 -2.69
CA PRO A 268 15.68 8.92 -3.31
C PRO A 268 16.04 9.95 -4.39
N ASP A 269 15.04 10.57 -5.03
CA ASP A 269 15.20 11.67 -5.99
C ASP A 269 15.36 13.05 -5.33
N ASN A 270 15.69 13.10 -4.03
CA ASN A 270 15.94 14.31 -3.23
C ASN A 270 14.74 15.26 -3.11
N LEU A 271 13.52 14.74 -3.17
CA LEU A 271 12.32 15.50 -2.85
C LEU A 271 11.98 15.30 -1.36
N SER A 272 11.45 16.35 -0.74
CA SER A 272 10.87 16.31 0.60
C SER A 272 9.37 16.54 0.48
N ILE A 273 8.60 15.46 0.48
CA ILE A 273 7.16 15.49 0.26
C ILE A 273 6.44 15.54 1.60
N ARG A 274 5.60 16.55 1.79
CA ARG A 274 4.68 16.65 2.93
C ARG A 274 3.31 16.15 2.51
N LEU A 275 2.70 15.30 3.34
CA LEU A 275 1.36 14.78 3.09
C LEU A 275 0.65 14.42 4.40
N ARG A 276 -0.66 14.24 4.33
CA ARG A 276 -1.51 13.66 5.38
C ARG A 276 -2.18 12.38 4.88
N VAL A 277 -2.63 11.57 5.84
CA VAL A 277 -3.38 10.34 5.56
C VAL A 277 -4.72 10.42 6.29
N HIS A 278 -5.82 10.22 5.56
CA HIS A 278 -7.18 10.34 6.07
C HIS A 278 -7.96 9.06 5.82
N CYS A 279 -8.66 8.55 6.82
CA CYS A 279 -9.64 7.49 6.63
C CYS A 279 -10.93 8.08 6.05
N VAL A 280 -11.25 7.74 4.81
CA VAL A 280 -12.45 8.23 4.11
C VAL A 280 -13.60 7.23 4.26
N VAL A 281 -13.28 5.94 4.26
CA VAL A 281 -14.26 4.86 4.35
C VAL A 281 -13.83 3.84 5.39
N ALA A 282 -14.76 3.37 6.21
CA ALA A 282 -14.56 2.22 7.08
C ALA A 282 -15.75 1.28 6.92
N GLY A 283 -15.50 -0.02 6.75
CA GLY A 283 -16.57 -0.99 6.50
C GLY A 283 -16.22 -2.42 6.91
N GLY A 284 -17.26 -3.26 6.94
CA GLY A 284 -17.12 -4.71 6.99
C GLY A 284 -17.27 -5.31 5.59
N ASP A 285 -16.69 -6.49 5.40
CA ASP A 285 -16.67 -7.27 4.16
C ASP A 285 -15.80 -6.67 3.02
N ILE A 286 -14.98 -7.52 2.40
CA ILE A 286 -14.18 -7.14 1.23
C ILE A 286 -15.10 -7.18 0.00
N PRO A 287 -15.08 -6.18 -0.90
CA PRO A 287 -15.78 -6.26 -2.18
C PRO A 287 -15.38 -7.56 -2.89
N GLY A 288 -16.38 -8.30 -3.37
CA GLY A 288 -16.21 -9.66 -3.89
C GLY A 288 -15.03 -9.78 -4.85
N LYS A 289 -13.93 -10.36 -4.35
CA LYS A 289 -12.75 -10.66 -5.17
C LYS A 289 -13.06 -11.92 -5.97
N SER A 290 -13.14 -11.81 -7.29
CA SER A 290 -13.17 -12.98 -8.16
C SER A 290 -11.84 -13.72 -8.00
N ILE A 291 -11.87 -14.86 -7.31
CA ILE A 291 -10.75 -15.79 -7.25
C ILE A 291 -10.60 -16.36 -8.67
N GLN A 292 -9.72 -15.77 -9.48
CA GLN A 292 -9.21 -16.47 -10.65
C GLN A 292 -8.25 -17.54 -10.10
N ASN A 293 -8.71 -18.79 -10.17
CA ASN A 293 -7.94 -19.97 -9.80
C ASN A 293 -6.62 -19.96 -10.57
N TRP A 294 -5.53 -20.22 -9.83
CA TRP A 294 -4.21 -20.53 -10.38
C TRP A 294 -4.25 -21.83 -11.19
#